data_AF-A0A538SAC2-F1
#
_entry.id   AF-A0A538SAC2-F1
#
_cell.length_a   1.000
_cell.length_b   1.000
_cell.length_c   1.000
_cell.angle_alpha   90.00
_cell.angle_beta   90.00
_cell.angle_gamma   90.00
#
_symmetry.space_group_name_H-M   'P 1'
#
loop_
_entity.id
_entity.type
_entity.pdbx_description
1 polymer ?
#
loop_
_entity_poly.entity_id
_entity_poly.type
_entity_poly.pdbx_seq_one_letter_code
_entity_poly.pdbx_strand_id
1 'polypeptide(L)' 'MDLYELTMLAGYFEQGIHERRATFDLYFREMPFQGGYAVVAGLDPALDYLESFRFHEGDLDYLESLHLFG' A
#
# COMPACT_ATOMS: atom_id res chain seq x y z
N MET A 1 6.25 1.61 -0.68
CA MET A 1 5.21 1.58 -1.73
C MET A 1 5.90 1.21 -3.03
N ASP A 2 5.33 0.30 -3.81
CA ASP A 2 5.91 -0.10 -5.10
C ASP A 2 5.30 0.74 -6.24
N LEU A 3 6.06 0.96 -7.31
CA LEU A 3 5.62 1.68 -8.50
C LEU A 3 4.39 1.02 -9.15
N TYR A 4 4.26 -0.30 -9.03
CA TYR A 4 3.07 -1.01 -9.49
C TYR A 4 1.79 -0.53 -8.78
N GLU A 5 1.83 -0.33 -7.46
CA GLU A 5 0.67 0.13 -6.69
C GLU A 5 0.29 1.56 -7.11
N LEU A 6 1.29 2.42 -7.32
CA LEU A 6 1.09 3.80 -7.77
C LEU A 6 0.49 3.89 -9.18
N THR A 7 0.96 3.06 -10.11
CA THR A 7 0.42 3.02 -11.48
C THR A 7 -1.00 2.44 -11.52
N MET A 8 -1.33 1.48 -10.65
CA MET A 8 -2.73 1.04 -10.46
C MET A 8 -3.63 2.16 -9.93
N LEU A 9 -3.18 2.89 -8.90
CA LEU A 9 -3.93 4.02 -8.36
C LEU A 9 -4.17 5.11 -9.42
N ALA A 10 -3.16 5.42 -10.23
CA ALA A 10 -3.29 6.34 -11.35
C ALA A 10 -4.34 5.84 -12.37
N GLY A 11 -4.30 4.55 -12.73
CA GLY A 11 -5.33 3.96 -13.59
C GLY A 11 -6.74 4.03 -13.00
N TYR A 12 -6.91 3.84 -11.69
CA TYR A 12 -8.20 4.02 -11.01
C TYR A 12 -8.66 5.49 -10.99
N PHE A 13 -7.71 6.41 -10.91
CA PHE A 13 -7.98 7.84 -10.99
C PHE A 13 -8.48 8.23 -12.38
N GLU A 14 -7.76 7.85 -13.43
CA GLU A 14 -8.13 8.09 -14.84
C GLU A 14 -9.48 7.48 -15.21
N GLN A 15 -9.80 6.30 -14.68
CA GLN A 15 -11.08 5.62 -14.89
C GLN A 15 -12.22 6.18 -14.03
N GLY A 16 -11.95 7.12 -13.13
CA GLY A 16 -12.95 7.71 -12.23
C GLY A 16 -13.51 6.74 -11.19
N ILE A 17 -12.77 5.67 -10.86
CA ILE A 17 -13.20 4.63 -9.90
C ILE A 17 -12.42 4.64 -8.59
N HIS A 18 -11.46 5.56 -8.42
CA HIS A 18 -10.63 5.67 -7.21
C HIS A 18 -11.43 5.88 -5.91
N GLU A 19 -12.65 6.42 -5.98
CA GLU A 19 -13.54 6.57 -4.81
C GLU A 19 -14.43 5.35 -4.54
N ARG A 20 -14.36 4.31 -5.38
CA ARG A 20 -15.17 3.11 -5.19
C ARG A 20 -14.72 2.38 -3.92
N ARG A 21 -15.69 2.12 -3.03
CA ARG A 21 -15.44 1.36 -1.80
C ARG A 21 -14.87 -0.03 -2.12
N ALA A 22 -13.73 -0.34 -1.53
CA ALA A 22 -13.05 -1.63 -1.60
C ALA A 22 -12.79 -2.18 -0.20
N THR A 23 -12.65 -3.50 -0.08
CA THR A 23 -12.30 -4.21 1.16
C THR A 23 -11.13 -5.15 0.87
N PHE A 24 -10.15 -5.20 1.77
CA PHE A 24 -8.97 -6.05 1.66
C PHE A 24 -8.80 -6.87 2.95
N ASP A 25 -8.45 -8.15 2.80
CA ASP A 25 -8.19 -9.07 3.91
C ASP A 25 -6.72 -9.50 3.90
N LEU A 26 -6.06 -9.44 5.06
CA LEU A 26 -4.67 -9.88 5.25
C LEU A 26 -4.64 -11.25 5.93
N TYR A 27 -4.04 -12.24 5.28
CA TYR A 27 -3.85 -13.59 5.81
C TYR A 27 -2.60 -14.25 5.21
N PHE A 28 -2.11 -15.31 5.85
CA PHE A 28 -1.08 -16.19 5.28
C PHE A 28 -1.70 -17.55 4.94
N ARG A 29 -1.12 -18.24 3.94
CA ARG A 29 -1.67 -19.51 3.44
C ARG A 29 -1.14 -20.74 4.18
N GLU A 30 0.07 -20.65 4.74
CA GLU A 30 0.77 -21.76 5.36
C GLU A 30 1.28 -21.36 6.73
N MET A 31 1.19 -22.29 7.68
CA MET A 31 1.70 -22.07 9.03
C MET A 31 3.22 -21.93 9.00
N PRO A 32 3.77 -20.82 9.54
CA PRO A 32 5.22 -20.67 9.62
C PRO A 32 5.80 -21.78 10.51
N PHE A 33 6.99 -22.26 10.12
CA PHE A 33 7.75 -23.29 10.85
C PHE A 33 7.01 -24.63 11.05
N GLN A 34 5.97 -24.91 10.26
CA GLN A 34 5.11 -26.10 10.42
C GLN A 34 4.47 -26.18 11.83
N GLY A 35 4.32 -25.04 12.50
CA GLY A 35 3.77 -24.94 13.86
C GLY A 35 2.24 -25.04 13.90
N GLY A 36 1.69 -25.32 15.08
CA GLY A 36 0.25 -25.43 15.31
C GLY A 36 -0.48 -24.10 15.55
N TYR A 37 0.25 -22.99 15.73
CA TYR A 37 -0.31 -21.66 15.95
C TYR A 37 0.68 -20.56 15.55
N ALA A 38 0.17 -19.36 15.31
CA ALA A 38 0.93 -18.16 15.03
C ALA A 38 0.39 -17.02 15.89
N VAL A 39 1.27 -16.10 16.28
CA VAL A 39 0.90 -14.92 17.06
C VAL A 39 1.08 -13.70 16.16
N VAL A 40 0.05 -12.86 16.08
CA VAL A 40 0.14 -11.60 15.35
C VAL A 40 0.92 -10.58 16.18
N ALA A 41 1.81 -9.85 15.53
CA ALA A 41 2.57 -8.75 16.13
C ALA A 41 2.78 -7.66 15.08
N GLY A 42 2.83 -6.39 15.52
CA GLY A 42 3.06 -5.24 14.64
C GLY A 42 1.81 -4.42 14.28
N LEU A 43 0.69 -4.60 14.97
CA LEU A 43 -0.51 -3.77 14.75
C LEU A 43 -0.24 -2.29 15.08
N ASP A 44 0.33 -2.01 16.26
CA ASP A 44 0.64 -0.64 16.68
C ASP A 44 1.55 0.11 15.68
N PRO A 45 2.73 -0.40 15.29
CA PRO A 45 3.57 0.29 14.30
C PRO A 45 2.92 0.39 12.92
N ALA A 46 2.03 -0.54 12.54
CA ALA A 46 1.26 -0.42 11.31
C ALA A 46 0.26 0.74 11.37
N LEU A 47 -0.40 0.95 12.51
CA LEU A 47 -1.28 2.10 12.73
C LEU A 47 -0.48 3.41 12.74
N ASP A 48 0.63 3.47 13.47
CA ASP A 48 1.51 4.65 13.51
C ASP A 48 2.00 5.06 12.11
N TYR A 49 2.33 4.08 11.27
CA TYR A 49 2.72 4.31 9.88
C TYR A 49 1.56 4.91 9.07
N LEU A 50 0.35 4.36 9.20
CA LEU A 50 -0.83 4.85 8.46
C LEU A 50 -1.23 6.27 8.89
N GLU A 51 -1.13 6.58 10.18
CA GLU A 51 -1.45 7.92 10.72
C GLU A 51 -0.48 9.01 10.24
N SER A 52 0.77 8.64 9.97
CA SER A 52 1.82 9.58 9.56
C SER A 52 2.12 9.56 8.06
N PHE A 53 1.46 8.68 7.29
CA PHE A 53 1.70 8.47 5.87
C PHE A 53 1.41 9.73 5.05
N ARG A 54 2.44 10.23 4.34
CA ARG A 54 2.36 11.37 3.43
C ARG A 54 3.48 11.30 2.42
N PHE A 55 3.24 11.85 1.23
CA PHE A 55 4.32 12.10 0.27
C PHE A 55 5.15 13.28 0.72
N HIS A 56 6.47 13.12 0.68
CA HIS A 56 7.43 14.19 0.87
C HIS A 56 7.85 14.78 -0.48
N GLU A 57 8.47 15.96 -0.46
CA GLU A 57 8.94 16.66 -1.67
C GLU A 57 9.84 15.77 -2.54
N GLY A 58 10.81 15.07 -1.93
CA GLY A 58 11.67 14.14 -2.67
C GLY A 58 10.94 12.92 -3.27
N ASP A 59 9.81 12.50 -2.68
CA ASP A 59 8.97 11.46 -3.28
C ASP A 59 8.26 12.01 -4.52
N LEU A 60 7.76 13.26 -4.46
CA LEU A 60 7.11 13.91 -5.58
C LEU A 60 8.09 14.19 -6.72
N ASP A 61 9.29 14.69 -6.42
CA ASP A 61 10.36 14.91 -7.41
C ASP A 61 10.72 13.60 -8.13
N TYR A 62 10.81 12.51 -7.37
CA TYR A 62 11.05 11.18 -7.94
C TYR A 62 9.91 10.77 -8.88
N LEU A 63 8.65 10.91 -8.45
CA LEU A 63 7.49 10.56 -9.28
C LEU A 63 7.39 11.41 -10.55
N GLU A 64 7.70 12.70 -10.48
CA GLU A 64 7.75 13.59 -11.64
C GLU A 64 8.85 13.15 -12.63
N SER A 65 10.02 12.77 -12.12
CA SER A 65 11.15 12.30 -12.94
C SER A 65 10.87 11.02 -13.73
N LEU A 66 9.88 10.23 -13.31
CA LEU A 66 9.47 9.02 -14.02
C LEU A 66 8.67 9.33 -15.29
N HIS A 67 8.07 10.53 -15.39
CA HIS A 67 7.16 10.92 -16.48
C HIS A 67 6.02 9.91 -16.74
N LEU A 68 5.61 9.19 -15.69
CA LEU A 68 4.55 8.17 -15.73
C LEU A 68 3.19 8.71 -15.25
N PHE A 69 3.20 9.82 -14.52
CA PHE A 69 2.04 10.43 -13.90
C PHE A 69 1.91 11.84 -14.49
N GLY A 70 0.78 12.13 -15.14
CA GLY A 70 0.56 13.34 -15.94
C GLY A 70 0.15 14.58 -15.15
#